data_AF-A0A7S3MAS6-F1
#
_entry.id   AF-A0A7S3MAS6-F1
#
_cell.length_a   1.000
_cell.length_b   1.000
_cell.length_c   1.000
_cell.angle_alpha   90.00
_cell.angle_beta   90.00
_cell.angle_gamma   90.00
#
_symmetry.space_group_name_H-M   'P 1'
#
loop_
_entity.id
_entity.type
_entity.pdbx_description
1 polymer ?
#
loop_
_entity_poly.entity_id
_entity_poly.type
_entity_poly.pdbx_seq_one_letter_code
_entity_poly.pdbx_strand_id
1 'polypeptide(L)'
;VGWIDWNLLLDDKGGPNHIGNVCDAAVVIDAKQQMLNVHPQYYYIGHFSKFLVPGSRHVTTKVSAPKKYKPSQGPGPYGTCTGEGGLEATSALRPDGQTAVVVLNCADEDIDFKLLAGASAVKASAPRRSITTYLLPAAL
;
A
#
# COMPACT_ATOMS: atom_id res chain seq x y z
N VAL A 1 14.29 -9.84 -2.79
CA VAL A 1 14.10 -8.52 -3.43
C VAL A 1 13.30 -7.61 -2.49
N GLY A 2 13.32 -6.30 -2.70
CA GLY A 2 12.61 -5.33 -1.86
C GLY A 2 12.43 -4.00 -2.58
N TRP A 3 11.79 -3.05 -1.90
CA TRP A 3 11.59 -1.67 -2.36
C TRP A 3 12.21 -0.73 -1.32
N ILE A 4 12.95 0.28 -1.79
CA ILE A 4 13.65 1.25 -0.95
C ILE A 4 13.23 2.63 -1.43
N ASP A 5 12.68 3.44 -0.52
CA ASP A 5 12.35 4.83 -0.80
C ASP A 5 13.62 5.68 -0.95
N TRP A 6 13.47 6.88 -1.49
CA TRP A 6 14.59 7.79 -1.67
C TRP A 6 14.96 8.52 -0.37
N ASN A 7 14.41 9.70 -0.15
CA ASN A 7 14.65 10.44 1.08
C ASN A 7 13.62 10.03 2.13
N LEU A 8 14.09 9.51 3.27
CA LEU A 8 13.22 9.23 4.41
C LEU A 8 12.72 10.52 5.08
N LEU A 9 13.47 11.61 4.92
CA LEU A 9 13.31 12.85 5.67
C LEU A 9 13.83 14.04 4.85
N LEU A 10 13.03 15.09 4.71
CA LEU A 10 13.43 16.36 4.10
C LEU A 10 12.86 17.55 4.89
N ASP A 11 13.30 18.76 4.58
CA ASP A 11 12.65 19.99 5.09
C ASP A 11 11.36 20.33 4.33
N ASP A 12 10.65 21.38 4.79
CA ASP A 12 9.41 21.88 4.19
C ASP A 12 9.55 22.40 2.75
N LYS A 13 10.78 22.51 2.24
CA LYS A 13 11.10 22.90 0.87
C LYS A 13 11.56 21.72 0.02
N GLY A 14 11.60 20.51 0.57
CA GLY A 14 12.03 19.31 -0.14
C GLY A 14 13.55 19.18 -0.30
N GLY A 15 14.32 19.83 0.58
CA GLY A 15 15.77 19.86 0.57
C GLY A 15 16.42 19.37 1.87
N PRO A 16 17.74 19.61 2.04
CA PRO A 16 18.61 20.36 1.12
C PRO A 16 18.97 19.57 -0.15
N ASN A 17 19.09 20.27 -1.29
CA ASN A 17 19.59 19.69 -2.54
C ASN A 17 20.60 20.65 -3.20
N HIS A 18 21.78 20.14 -3.55
CA HIS A 18 22.92 20.94 -4.03
C HIS A 18 22.73 21.62 -5.40
N ILE A 19 21.73 21.21 -6.20
CA ILE A 19 21.36 21.83 -7.49
C ILE A 19 19.90 22.29 -7.52
N GLY A 20 19.23 22.34 -6.37
CA GLY A 20 17.82 22.75 -6.28
C GLY A 20 16.83 21.72 -6.83
N ASN A 21 17.25 20.46 -7.05
CA ASN A 21 16.34 19.37 -7.43
C ASN A 21 15.59 18.84 -6.20
N VAL A 22 14.63 19.63 -5.72
CA VAL A 22 13.84 19.34 -4.52
C VAL A 22 12.79 18.26 -4.76
N CYS A 23 12.44 17.52 -3.72
CA CYS A 23 11.50 16.39 -3.77
C CYS A 23 10.64 16.33 -2.51
N ASP A 24 9.58 15.52 -2.54
CA ASP A 24 8.84 15.17 -1.31
C ASP A 24 9.54 14.00 -0.60
N ALA A 25 9.16 13.77 0.67
CA ALA A 25 9.63 12.65 1.48
C ALA A 25 8.52 12.10 2.37
N ALA A 26 8.71 10.87 2.87
CA ALA A 26 7.76 10.23 3.76
C ALA A 26 7.55 10.98 5.09
N VAL A 27 8.58 11.72 5.54
CA VAL A 27 8.52 12.59 6.70
C VAL A 27 9.15 13.93 6.33
N VAL A 28 8.48 15.02 6.69
CA VAL A 28 8.96 16.39 6.48
C VAL A 28 9.18 17.06 7.83
N ILE A 29 10.33 17.71 8.01
CA ILE A 29 10.69 18.45 9.22
C ILE A 29 10.34 19.93 9.07
N ASP A 30 9.66 20.47 10.08
CA ASP A 30 9.75 21.89 10.40
C ASP A 30 10.81 22.09 11.49
N ALA A 31 12.02 22.51 11.07
CA ALA A 31 13.14 22.68 11.99
C ALA A 31 12.95 23.89 12.93
N LYS A 32 12.16 24.89 12.55
CA LYS A 32 11.89 26.06 13.39
C LYS A 32 10.95 25.70 14.52
N GLN A 33 9.93 24.90 14.23
CA GLN A 33 8.94 24.47 15.21
C GLN A 33 9.31 23.14 15.89
N GLN A 34 10.41 22.49 15.47
CA GLN A 34 10.85 21.19 15.97
C GLN A 34 9.77 20.11 15.81
N MET A 35 9.11 20.10 14.65
CA MET A 35 8.00 19.18 14.35
C MET A 35 8.33 18.22 13.21
N LEU A 36 7.79 17.00 13.33
CA LEU A 36 7.78 15.99 12.27
C LEU A 36 6.38 15.89 11.67
N ASN A 37 6.27 16.23 10.39
CA ASN A 37 5.06 16.05 9.60
C ASN A 37 5.17 14.72 8.86
N VAL A 38 4.43 13.72 9.31
CA VAL A 38 4.44 12.39 8.69
C VAL A 38 3.45 12.37 7.53
N HIS A 39 3.96 12.23 6.31
CA HIS A 39 3.14 12.23 5.09
C HIS A 39 2.48 10.87 4.85
N PRO A 40 1.42 10.81 4.00
CA PRO A 40 0.77 9.55 3.64
C PRO A 40 1.73 8.46 3.16
N GLN A 41 2.80 8.84 2.46
CA GLN A 41 3.83 7.92 1.95
C GLN A 41 4.39 7.01 3.06
N TYR A 42 4.67 7.54 4.25
CA TYR A 42 5.17 6.77 5.40
C TYR A 42 4.21 5.64 5.78
N TYR A 43 2.91 5.95 5.85
CA TYR A 43 1.89 4.97 6.20
C TYR A 43 1.73 3.92 5.10
N TYR A 44 1.72 4.34 3.83
CA TYR A 44 1.63 3.44 2.68
C TYR A 44 2.82 2.47 2.65
N ILE A 45 4.05 2.95 2.83
CA ILE A 45 5.24 2.10 2.98
C ILE A 45 5.06 1.14 4.15
N GLY A 46 4.53 1.63 5.28
CA GLY A 46 4.23 0.84 6.48
C GLY A 46 3.27 -0.33 6.25
N HIS A 47 2.26 -0.19 5.37
CA HIS A 47 1.33 -1.26 4.99
C HIS A 47 2.01 -2.45 4.32
N PHE A 48 3.21 -2.24 3.75
CA PHE A 48 4.07 -3.30 3.24
C PHE A 48 5.12 -3.69 4.28
N SER A 49 5.97 -2.76 4.70
CA SER A 49 7.19 -3.06 5.47
C SER A 49 6.92 -3.70 6.83
N LYS A 50 5.81 -3.36 7.49
CA LYS A 50 5.43 -3.96 8.80
C LYS A 50 4.90 -5.39 8.67
N PHE A 51 4.36 -5.76 7.51
CA PHE A 51 3.57 -6.99 7.34
C PHE A 51 4.20 -7.99 6.38
N LEU A 52 4.93 -7.54 5.36
CA LEU A 52 5.70 -8.35 4.42
C LEU A 52 7.15 -8.41 4.90
N VAL A 53 7.37 -9.12 6.00
CA VAL A 53 8.68 -9.24 6.66
C VAL A 53 9.75 -9.90 5.76
N PRO A 54 11.05 -9.69 6.02
CA PRO A 54 12.11 -10.33 5.23
C PRO A 54 11.92 -11.85 5.10
N GLY A 55 12.11 -12.37 3.88
CA GLY A 55 11.85 -13.78 3.55
C GLY A 55 10.42 -14.08 3.11
N SER A 56 9.50 -13.12 3.18
CA SER A 56 8.17 -13.27 2.61
C SER A 56 8.24 -13.51 1.10
N ARG A 57 7.37 -14.40 0.60
CA ARG A 57 7.32 -14.79 -0.82
C ARG A 57 6.00 -14.33 -1.41
N HIS A 58 6.06 -13.55 -2.48
CA HIS A 58 4.86 -13.13 -3.22
C HIS A 58 4.06 -14.35 -3.68
N VAL A 59 2.73 -14.28 -3.53
CA VAL A 59 1.80 -15.29 -4.02
C VAL A 59 0.79 -14.65 -4.98
N THR A 60 0.39 -15.40 -5.99
CA THR A 60 -0.55 -14.91 -7.01
C THR A 60 -1.82 -14.38 -6.38
N THR A 61 -2.13 -13.11 -6.67
CA THR A 61 -3.32 -12.42 -6.19
C THR A 61 -4.18 -12.03 -7.38
N LYS A 62 -5.49 -12.28 -7.30
CA LYS A 62 -6.46 -11.93 -8.34
C LYS A 62 -7.61 -11.13 -7.74
N VAL A 63 -7.76 -9.89 -8.20
CA VAL A 63 -8.97 -9.09 -7.92
C VAL A 63 -10.01 -9.41 -8.99
N SER A 64 -11.15 -9.94 -8.58
CA SER A 64 -12.29 -10.22 -9.47
C SER A 64 -13.44 -9.31 -9.07
N ALA A 65 -13.60 -8.17 -9.74
CA ALA A 65 -14.63 -7.19 -9.40
C ALA A 65 -15.88 -7.33 -10.30
N PRO A 66 -17.05 -6.84 -9.86
CA PRO A 66 -18.20 -6.65 -10.74
C PRO A 66 -17.95 -5.54 -11.78
N LYS A 67 -18.67 -5.65 -12.91
CA LYS A 67 -18.50 -4.99 -14.24
C LYS A 67 -18.20 -3.47 -14.32
N LYS A 68 -18.16 -2.71 -13.22
CA LYS A 68 -17.78 -1.28 -13.21
C LYS A 68 -16.28 -1.03 -12.99
N TYR A 69 -15.58 -2.00 -12.41
CA TYR A 69 -14.14 -1.90 -12.20
C TYR A 69 -13.38 -2.23 -13.49
N LYS A 70 -12.69 -1.24 -14.05
CA LYS A 70 -11.61 -1.49 -15.01
C LYS A 70 -10.32 -1.60 -14.20
N PRO A 71 -9.80 -2.81 -13.94
CA PRO A 71 -8.47 -2.91 -13.36
C PRO A 71 -7.50 -2.07 -14.19
N SER A 72 -6.64 -1.31 -13.53
CA SER A 72 -5.43 -0.80 -14.15
C SER A 72 -4.77 -1.99 -14.87
N GLN A 73 -4.61 -1.90 -16.21
CA GLN A 73 -4.05 -2.98 -17.02
C GLN A 73 -2.53 -3.06 -16.80
N GLY A 74 -2.13 -3.46 -15.60
CA GLY A 74 -0.75 -3.41 -15.13
C GLY A 74 -0.46 -2.18 -14.26
N PRO A 75 0.79 -2.02 -13.80
CA PRO A 75 1.22 -0.78 -13.16
C PRO A 75 1.11 0.32 -14.21
N GLY A 76 -0.01 1.02 -14.23
CA GLY A 76 -0.13 2.19 -15.06
C GLY A 76 0.87 3.26 -14.62
N PRO A 77 0.98 4.38 -15.33
CA PRO A 77 1.84 5.47 -14.90
C PRO A 77 1.54 5.88 -13.46
N TYR A 78 2.50 6.54 -12.82
CA TYR A 78 2.30 7.16 -11.51
C TYR A 78 0.98 7.96 -11.49
N GLY A 79 0.15 7.78 -10.46
CA GLY A 79 -1.15 8.43 -10.36
C GLY A 79 -2.35 7.66 -10.95
N THR A 80 -2.22 6.35 -11.18
CA THR A 80 -3.33 5.52 -11.72
C THR A 80 -4.37 5.07 -10.69
N CYS A 81 -4.16 5.35 -9.41
CA CYS A 81 -5.17 5.16 -8.37
C CYS A 81 -6.18 6.32 -8.37
N THR A 82 -7.14 6.29 -9.30
CA THR A 82 -8.18 7.31 -9.45
C THR A 82 -9.48 6.91 -8.75
N GLY A 83 -10.39 7.87 -8.54
CA GLY A 83 -11.68 7.63 -7.85
C GLY A 83 -12.64 6.70 -8.59
N GLU A 84 -12.42 6.52 -9.88
CA GLU A 84 -13.13 5.55 -10.73
C GLU A 84 -12.44 4.19 -10.75
N GLY A 85 -11.25 4.08 -10.13
CA GLY A 85 -10.59 2.83 -9.87
C GLY A 85 -11.34 1.99 -8.84
N GLY A 86 -10.79 0.85 -8.46
CA GLY A 86 -11.34 0.02 -7.40
C GLY A 86 -10.24 -0.62 -6.60
N LEU A 87 -10.37 -1.92 -6.31
CA LEU A 87 -9.40 -2.61 -5.48
C LEU A 87 -8.14 -2.98 -6.27
N GLU A 88 -6.98 -2.59 -5.80
CA GLU A 88 -5.69 -3.19 -6.17
C GLU A 88 -5.21 -4.04 -4.98
N ALA A 89 -4.61 -5.19 -5.24
CA ALA A 89 -4.17 -6.07 -4.16
C ALA A 89 -2.93 -6.89 -4.52
N THR A 90 -2.13 -7.14 -3.49
CA THR A 90 -1.01 -8.08 -3.54
C THR A 90 -0.95 -8.89 -2.24
N SER A 91 -0.37 -10.08 -2.31
CA SER A 91 -0.28 -10.99 -1.17
C SER A 91 1.11 -11.62 -1.09
N ALA A 92 1.54 -11.90 0.14
CA ALA A 92 2.79 -12.63 0.38
C ALA A 92 2.63 -13.64 1.52
N LEU A 93 3.17 -14.84 1.31
CA LEU A 93 3.37 -15.84 2.36
C LEU A 93 4.60 -15.46 3.17
N ARG A 94 4.41 -15.23 4.47
CA ARG A 94 5.47 -14.89 5.42
C ARG A 94 6.21 -16.15 5.89
N PRO A 95 7.45 -16.03 6.38
CA PRO A 95 8.21 -17.17 6.93
C PRO A 95 7.56 -17.86 8.13
N ASP A 96 6.71 -17.14 8.87
CA ASP A 96 5.93 -17.67 10.01
C ASP A 96 4.67 -18.42 9.58
N GLY A 97 4.46 -18.62 8.27
CA GLY A 97 3.31 -19.32 7.69
C GLY A 97 2.06 -18.46 7.50
N GLN A 98 2.01 -17.23 8.05
CA GLN A 98 0.89 -16.32 7.82
C GLN A 98 0.90 -15.78 6.39
N THR A 99 -0.26 -15.42 5.86
CA THR A 99 -0.35 -14.70 4.58
C THR A 99 -0.77 -13.26 4.81
N ALA A 100 0.07 -12.32 4.41
CA ALA A 100 -0.26 -10.90 4.41
C ALA A 100 -0.90 -10.52 3.07
N VAL A 101 -2.03 -9.81 3.11
CA VAL A 101 -2.75 -9.30 1.93
C VAL A 101 -2.89 -7.79 2.07
N VAL A 102 -2.28 -7.04 1.16
CA VAL A 102 -2.40 -5.58 1.10
C VAL A 102 -3.44 -5.24 0.04
N VAL A 103 -4.46 -4.48 0.44
CA VAL A 103 -5.58 -4.05 -0.41
C VAL A 103 -5.63 -2.54 -0.43
N LEU A 104 -5.49 -1.95 -1.61
CA LEU A 104 -5.68 -0.52 -1.87
C LEU A 104 -7.05 -0.33 -2.52
N ASN A 105 -7.92 0.48 -1.91
CA ASN A 105 -9.15 0.93 -2.52
C ASN A 105 -8.97 2.35 -3.09
N CYS A 106 -8.86 2.42 -4.41
CA CYS A 106 -8.74 3.69 -5.12
C CYS A 106 -10.07 4.43 -5.28
N ALA A 107 -11.19 3.74 -5.12
CA ALA A 107 -12.51 4.29 -5.39
C ALA A 107 -12.92 5.38 -4.40
N ASP A 108 -13.85 6.23 -4.83
CA ASP A 108 -14.56 7.20 -3.97
C ASP A 108 -15.73 6.57 -3.18
N GLU A 109 -15.87 5.24 -3.23
CA GLU A 109 -16.86 4.45 -2.50
C GLU A 109 -16.21 3.34 -1.67
N ASP A 110 -16.89 2.94 -0.60
CA ASP A 110 -16.50 1.78 0.21
C ASP A 110 -16.80 0.51 -0.59
N ILE A 111 -15.88 -0.45 -0.59
CA ILE A 111 -16.02 -1.69 -1.35
C ILE A 111 -16.05 -2.88 -0.39
N ASP A 112 -17.20 -3.57 -0.37
CA ASP A 112 -17.33 -4.89 0.24
C ASP A 112 -16.83 -5.98 -0.73
N PHE A 113 -16.07 -6.93 -0.21
CA PHE A 113 -15.55 -8.04 -0.99
C PHE A 113 -15.44 -9.33 -0.16
N LYS A 114 -15.17 -10.43 -0.85
CA LYS A 114 -14.79 -11.69 -0.22
C LYS A 114 -13.30 -11.88 -0.46
N LEU A 115 -12.54 -12.08 0.61
CA LEU A 115 -11.15 -12.48 0.53
C LEU A 115 -11.09 -14.01 0.55
N LEU A 116 -10.66 -14.62 -0.55
CA LEU A 116 -10.54 -16.07 -0.70
C LEU A 116 -9.08 -16.51 -0.55
N ALA A 117 -8.85 -17.55 0.23
CA ALA A 117 -7.54 -18.20 0.40
C ALA A 117 -7.74 -19.72 0.44
N GLY A 118 -7.36 -20.41 -0.64
CA GLY A 118 -7.62 -21.84 -0.80
C GLY A 118 -9.12 -22.15 -0.77
N ALA A 119 -9.54 -23.04 0.13
CA ALA A 119 -10.95 -23.39 0.35
C ALA A 119 -11.68 -22.45 1.31
N SER A 120 -10.96 -21.53 1.96
CA SER A 120 -11.51 -20.61 2.96
C SER A 120 -11.84 -19.25 2.35
N ALA A 121 -12.86 -18.59 2.89
CA ALA A 121 -13.21 -17.22 2.51
C ALA A 121 -13.69 -16.43 3.72
N VAL A 122 -13.33 -15.14 3.76
CA VAL A 122 -13.80 -14.19 4.77
C VAL A 122 -14.46 -12.99 4.09
N LYS A 123 -15.54 -12.46 4.68
CA LYS A 123 -16.12 -11.18 4.26
C LYS A 123 -15.22 -10.06 4.77
N ALA A 124 -14.90 -9.11 3.91
CA ALA A 124 -14.05 -7.97 4.21
C ALA A 124 -14.60 -6.72 3.52
N SER A 125 -14.16 -5.55 3.99
CA SER A 125 -14.52 -4.27 3.39
C SER A 125 -13.30 -3.35 3.37
N ALA A 126 -13.18 -2.55 2.31
CA ALA A 126 -12.16 -1.51 2.22
C ALA A 126 -12.87 -0.16 2.11
N PRO A 127 -12.71 0.75 3.08
CA PRO A 127 -13.23 2.11 2.97
C PRO A 127 -12.74 2.79 1.69
N ARG A 128 -13.48 3.76 1.18
CA ARG A 128 -13.06 4.60 0.06
C ARG A 128 -11.66 5.19 0.32
N ARG A 129 -10.85 5.35 -0.73
CA ARG A 129 -9.51 5.99 -0.64
C ARG A 129 -8.62 5.46 0.48
N SER A 130 -8.65 4.15 0.73
CA SER A 130 -7.96 3.52 1.83
C SER A 130 -6.94 2.49 1.37
N ILE A 131 -5.98 2.18 2.24
CA ILE A 131 -5.12 1.01 2.14
C ILE A 131 -5.30 0.21 3.43
N THR A 132 -5.51 -1.10 3.30
CA THR A 132 -5.76 -2.01 4.42
C THR A 132 -4.88 -3.25 4.27
N THR A 133 -4.24 -3.68 5.35
CA THR A 133 -3.46 -4.93 5.35
C THR A 133 -4.14 -5.96 6.23
N TYR A 134 -4.45 -7.11 5.65
CA TYR A 134 -5.03 -8.27 6.33
C TYR A 134 -3.93 -9.29 6.62
N LEU A 135 -3.94 -9.88 7.81
CA LEU A 135 -3.12 -11.04 8.14
C LEU A 135 -4.02 -12.27 8.28
N LEU A 136 -3.83 -13.23 7.37
CA LEU A 136 -4.48 -14.52 7.43
C LEU A 136 -3.60 -15.49 8.22
N PRO A 137 -4.19 -16.28 9.14
CA PRO A 137 -3.42 -17.24 9.93
C PRO A 137 -2.78 -18.30 9.03
N ALA A 138 -1.71 -18.93 9.53
CA ALA A 138 -1.15 -20.11 8.89
C ALA A 138 -2.22 -21.21 8.79
N ALA A 139 -2.24 -21.93 7.66
CA ALA A 139 -3.05 -23.14 7.57
C ALA A 139 -2.51 -24.16 8.58
N LEU A 140 -3.41 -24.71 9.41
CA LEU A 140 -3.11 -25.79 10.34
C LEU A 140 -2.73 -27.07 9.60
#